data_AF-A0A1A8Q0Y0-F1
#
_entry.id   AF-A0A1A8Q0Y0-F1
#
_cell.length_a   1.000
_cell.length_b   1.000
_cell.length_c   1.000
_cell.angle_alpha   90.00
_cell.angle_beta   90.00
_cell.angle_gamma   90.00
#
_symmetry.space_group_name_H-M   'P 1'
#
loop_
_entity.id
_entity.type
_entity.pdbx_description
1 polymer ?
#
loop_
_entity_poly.entity_id
_entity_poly.type
_entity_poly.pdbx_seq_one_letter_code
_entity_poly.pdbx_strand_id
1 'polypeptide(L)'
;DAEAMCARLVADGVVDAVASEDMDTLPFGAKVLIRQLNAKRNSAVVEYSLAKLLEELHISQKELVDLCILLGCDYCDKLRGLGPKRALTLIQTHRTIENVVLNINRETHPVPESWKYQEARNVFLEAPQTQVPE
;
A
#
# COMPACT_ATOMS: atom_id res chain seq x y z
N ASP A 1 7.52 3.13 -11.16
CA ASP A 1 8.42 2.79 -10.05
C ASP A 1 9.14 1.49 -10.26
N ALA A 2 10.35 1.40 -9.71
CA ALA A 2 11.09 0.14 -9.66
C ALA A 2 10.40 -0.87 -8.72
N GLU A 3 9.82 -0.38 -7.63
CA GLU A 3 9.03 -1.11 -6.64
C GLU A 3 7.83 -1.80 -7.30
N ALA A 4 7.11 -1.07 -8.16
CA ALA A 4 5.98 -1.57 -8.90
C ALA A 4 6.37 -2.70 -9.87
N MET A 5 7.51 -2.55 -10.56
CA MET A 5 8.05 -3.59 -11.45
C MET A 5 8.47 -4.83 -10.67
N CYS A 6 9.20 -4.67 -9.56
CA CYS A 6 9.64 -5.78 -8.71
C CYS A 6 8.44 -6.51 -8.07
N ALA A 7 7.45 -5.76 -7.58
CA ALA A 7 6.22 -6.33 -7.04
C ALA A 7 5.50 -7.20 -8.07
N ARG A 8 5.48 -6.76 -9.33
CA ARG A 8 4.90 -7.51 -10.42
C ARG A 8 5.64 -8.81 -10.73
N LEU A 9 6.98 -8.78 -10.79
CA LEU A 9 7.77 -10.00 -11.02
C LEU A 9 7.50 -11.07 -9.95
N VAL A 10 7.32 -10.66 -8.69
CA VAL A 10 6.93 -11.57 -7.60
C VAL A 10 5.48 -12.03 -7.75
N ALA A 11 4.57 -11.14 -8.14
CA ALA A 11 3.17 -11.49 -8.36
C ALA A 11 2.99 -12.52 -9.49
N ASP A 12 3.76 -12.38 -10.58
CA ASP A 12 3.76 -13.28 -11.73
C ASP A 12 4.55 -14.58 -11.48
N GLY A 13 5.32 -14.66 -10.39
CA GLY A 13 6.10 -15.84 -10.01
C GLY A 13 7.43 -15.99 -10.76
N VAL A 14 7.94 -14.89 -11.35
CA VAL A 14 9.26 -14.84 -12.00
C VAL A 14 10.38 -14.86 -10.95
N VAL A 15 10.15 -14.23 -9.80
CA VAL A 15 11.08 -14.18 -8.67
C VAL A 15 10.34 -14.44 -7.35
N ASP A 16 11.05 -14.89 -6.31
CA ASP A 16 10.42 -15.32 -5.05
C ASP A 16 10.01 -14.17 -4.12
N ALA A 17 10.78 -13.07 -4.09
CA ALA A 17 10.56 -11.94 -3.19
C ALA A 17 11.17 -10.64 -3.72
N VAL A 18 10.65 -9.50 -3.26
CA VAL A 18 11.26 -8.18 -3.47
C VAL A 18 12.15 -7.85 -2.27
N ALA A 19 13.39 -7.45 -2.49
CA ALA A 19 14.25 -6.89 -1.45
C ALA A 19 14.24 -5.36 -1.55
N SER A 20 13.56 -4.67 -0.63
CA SER A 20 13.47 -3.21 -0.59
C SER A 20 13.27 -2.71 0.84
N GLU A 21 13.69 -1.47 1.12
CA GLU A 21 13.30 -0.79 2.37
C GLU A 21 11.96 -0.05 2.27
N ASP A 22 11.48 0.12 1.04
CA ASP A 22 10.21 0.77 0.76
C ASP A 22 9.05 -0.20 1.00
N MET A 23 8.04 0.25 1.75
CA MET A 23 6.86 -0.56 2.04
C MET A 23 5.78 -0.45 0.97
N ASP A 24 5.88 0.51 0.04
CA ASP A 24 4.92 0.71 -1.03
C ASP A 24 4.92 -0.46 -2.03
N THR A 25 5.92 -1.36 -1.97
CA THR A 25 5.91 -2.63 -2.70
C THR A 25 4.70 -3.52 -2.37
N LEU A 26 4.19 -3.47 -1.14
CA LEU A 26 3.06 -4.29 -0.70
C LEU A 26 1.73 -3.84 -1.33
N PRO A 27 1.35 -2.54 -1.33
CA PRO A 27 0.18 -2.09 -2.07
C PRO A 27 0.30 -2.30 -3.60
N PHE A 28 1.52 -2.33 -4.17
CA PHE A 28 1.75 -2.78 -5.55
C PHE A 28 1.52 -4.28 -5.79
N GLY A 29 1.31 -5.08 -4.74
CA GLY A 29 0.95 -6.50 -4.85
C GLY A 29 2.12 -7.48 -4.72
N ALA A 30 3.28 -7.04 -4.23
CA ALA A 30 4.39 -7.96 -3.94
C ALA A 30 3.96 -9.01 -2.91
N LYS A 31 3.99 -10.30 -3.26
CA LYS A 31 3.58 -11.39 -2.34
C LYS A 31 4.48 -11.48 -1.11
N VAL A 32 5.78 -11.24 -1.30
CA VAL A 32 6.81 -11.28 -0.25
C VAL A 32 7.74 -10.08 -0.41
N LEU A 33 7.91 -9.32 0.67
CA LEU A 33 8.87 -8.22 0.80
C LEU A 33 9.91 -8.58 1.87
N ILE A 34 11.18 -8.47 1.53
CA ILE A 34 12.32 -8.65 2.42
C ILE A 34 12.94 -7.28 2.71
N ARG A 35 13.04 -6.96 4.00
CA ARG A 35 13.67 -5.74 4.51
C ARG A 35 14.91 -6.06 5.31
N GLN A 36 15.77 -5.05 5.48
CA GLN A 36 17.03 -5.09 6.23
C GLN A 36 18.07 -6.05 5.65
N LEU A 37 17.97 -6.37 4.35
CA LEU A 37 18.93 -7.25 3.68
C LEU A 37 20.35 -6.67 3.64
N ASN A 38 20.46 -5.34 3.44
CA ASN A 38 21.73 -4.62 3.36
C ASN A 38 22.12 -3.92 4.67
N ALA A 39 21.37 -4.13 5.74
CA ALA A 39 21.66 -3.48 7.01
C ALA A 39 22.92 -4.11 7.67
N LYS A 40 23.53 -3.37 8.61
CA LYS A 40 24.81 -3.76 9.26
C LYS A 40 24.72 -5.19 9.78
N ARG A 41 25.85 -5.91 9.86
CA ARG A 41 26.03 -7.34 10.24
C ARG A 41 25.20 -7.91 11.43
N ASN A 42 24.47 -7.10 12.20
CA ASN A 42 23.65 -7.50 13.35
C ASN A 42 22.15 -7.15 13.25
N SER A 43 21.64 -6.64 12.13
CA SER A 43 20.18 -6.48 11.94
C SER A 43 19.56 -7.77 11.43
N ALA A 44 18.46 -8.19 12.05
CA ALA A 44 17.70 -9.35 11.58
C ALA A 44 16.96 -8.99 10.29
N VAL A 45 17.09 -9.83 9.27
CA VAL A 45 16.28 -9.71 8.05
C VAL A 45 14.81 -9.89 8.42
N VAL A 46 13.96 -9.00 7.92
CA VAL A 46 12.51 -9.02 8.20
C VAL A 46 11.76 -9.36 6.92
N GLU A 47 10.89 -10.35 7.00
CA GLU A 47 10.01 -10.77 5.90
C GLU A 47 8.59 -10.31 6.17
N TYR A 48 7.96 -9.73 5.15
CA TYR A 48 6.54 -9.39 5.14
C TYR A 48 5.86 -10.22 4.06
N SER A 49 4.83 -10.98 4.46
CA SER A 49 3.95 -11.70 3.55
C SER A 49 2.66 -10.92 3.36
N LEU A 50 2.34 -10.58 2.11
CA LEU A 50 1.12 -9.86 1.79
C LEU A 50 -0.13 -10.64 2.19
N ALA A 51 -0.14 -11.95 1.97
CA ALA A 51 -1.27 -12.81 2.34
C ALA A 51 -1.54 -12.78 3.86
N LYS A 52 -0.49 -12.94 4.68
CA LYS A 52 -0.60 -12.88 6.14
C LYS A 52 -1.04 -11.49 6.61
N LEU A 53 -0.49 -10.43 6.00
CA LEU A 53 -0.86 -9.05 6.33
C LEU A 53 -2.35 -8.78 6.07
N LEU A 54 -2.85 -9.17 4.89
CA LEU A 54 -4.26 -9.00 4.53
C LEU A 54 -5.19 -9.81 5.45
N GLU A 55 -4.77 -11.02 5.81
CA GLU A 55 -5.50 -11.89 6.75
C GLU A 55 -5.57 -11.28 8.15
N GLU A 56 -4.43 -10.85 8.71
CA GLU A 56 -4.34 -10.23 10.05
C GLU A 56 -5.11 -8.91 10.13
N LEU A 57 -5.10 -8.13 9.05
CA LEU A 57 -5.81 -6.85 8.98
C LEU A 57 -7.29 -7.00 8.57
N HIS A 58 -7.72 -8.18 8.12
CA HIS A 58 -9.09 -8.45 7.64
C HIS A 58 -9.55 -7.50 6.52
N ILE A 59 -8.65 -7.23 5.56
CA ILE A 59 -8.88 -6.35 4.42
C ILE A 59 -8.44 -7.00 3.10
N SER A 60 -9.01 -6.54 1.99
CA SER A 60 -8.57 -6.94 0.65
C SER A 60 -7.35 -6.14 0.16
N GLN A 61 -6.71 -6.57 -0.93
CA GLN A 61 -5.61 -5.82 -1.55
C GLN A 61 -6.02 -4.39 -1.95
N LYS A 62 -7.25 -4.24 -2.49
CA LYS A 62 -7.78 -2.92 -2.86
C LYS A 62 -7.99 -2.04 -1.64
N GLU A 63 -8.48 -2.62 -0.54
CA GLU A 63 -8.61 -1.94 0.74
C GLU A 63 -7.25 -1.57 1.35
N LEU A 64 -6.21 -2.40 1.17
CA LEU A 64 -4.84 -2.06 1.58
C LEU A 64 -4.30 -0.85 0.82
N VAL A 65 -4.51 -0.79 -0.50
CA VAL A 65 -4.15 0.40 -1.30
C VAL A 65 -4.87 1.65 -0.78
N ASP A 66 -6.17 1.56 -0.54
CA ASP A 66 -6.95 2.66 0.01
C ASP A 66 -6.47 3.08 1.42
N LEU A 67 -6.09 2.10 2.25
CA LEU A 67 -5.47 2.35 3.54
C LEU A 67 -4.14 3.09 3.40
N CYS A 68 -3.23 2.64 2.54
CA CYS A 68 -1.95 3.30 2.30
C CYS A 68 -2.14 4.76 1.83
N ILE A 69 -3.08 5.00 0.92
CA ILE A 69 -3.40 6.36 0.47
C ILE A 69 -3.92 7.23 1.63
N LEU A 70 -4.75 6.69 2.53
CA LEU A 70 -5.22 7.41 3.73
C LEU A 70 -4.09 7.74 4.71
N LEU A 71 -3.12 6.84 4.88
CA LEU A 71 -1.94 7.06 5.71
C LEU A 71 -0.95 8.06 5.09
N GLY A 72 -1.03 8.20 3.77
CA GLY A 72 -0.16 9.02 2.94
C GLY A 72 0.73 8.16 2.06
N CYS A 73 0.77 8.51 0.78
CA CYS A 73 1.66 7.93 -0.23
C CYS A 73 2.26 9.07 -1.06
N ASP A 74 3.22 8.75 -1.92
CA ASP A 74 3.93 9.75 -2.72
C ASP A 74 3.13 10.30 -3.91
N TYR A 75 1.98 9.69 -4.23
CA TYR A 75 1.21 10.00 -5.44
C TYR A 75 0.07 11.02 -5.23
N CYS A 76 -0.32 11.33 -3.99
CA CYS A 76 -1.34 12.34 -3.70
C CYS A 76 -1.24 12.91 -2.29
N ASP A 77 -1.98 13.99 -2.03
CA ASP A 77 -2.16 14.52 -0.68
C ASP A 77 -2.75 13.46 0.28
N LYS A 78 -2.57 13.69 1.59
CA LYS A 78 -3.11 12.81 2.64
C LYS A 78 -4.18 13.50 3.48
N LEU A 79 -5.07 12.69 4.05
CA LEU A 79 -6.09 13.15 4.98
C LEU A 79 -5.46 13.51 6.33
N ARG A 80 -5.43 14.79 6.68
CA ARG A 80 -4.76 15.26 7.89
C ARG A 80 -5.47 14.82 9.17
N GLY A 81 -4.69 14.55 10.21
CA GLY A 81 -5.20 14.17 11.53
C GLY A 81 -5.71 12.73 11.63
N LEU A 82 -5.59 11.92 10.57
CA LEU A 82 -5.97 10.52 10.60
C LEU A 82 -4.77 9.63 10.95
N GLY A 83 -4.82 8.99 12.11
CA GLY A 83 -3.78 8.06 12.56
C GLY A 83 -3.99 6.63 12.05
N PRO A 84 -2.95 5.77 12.08
CA PRO A 84 -3.00 4.43 11.48
C PRO A 84 -4.12 3.53 11.99
N LYS A 85 -4.31 3.47 13.31
CA LYS A 85 -5.36 2.64 13.91
C LYS A 85 -6.76 3.07 13.43
N ARG A 86 -7.02 4.37 13.39
CA ARG A 86 -8.31 4.92 12.98
C ARG A 86 -8.54 4.73 11.48
N ALA A 87 -7.52 4.93 10.65
CA ALA A 87 -7.60 4.67 9.22
C ALA A 87 -7.95 3.21 8.93
N LEU A 88 -7.29 2.27 9.61
CA LEU A 88 -7.60 0.83 9.50
C LEU A 88 -9.06 0.54 9.89
N THR A 89 -9.52 1.04 11.03
CA THR A 89 -10.92 0.83 11.46
C THR A 89 -11.92 1.39 10.45
N LEU A 90 -11.65 2.57 9.88
CA LEU A 90 -12.49 3.19 8.87
C LEU A 90 -12.52 2.35 7.58
N ILE A 91 -11.38 1.83 7.13
CA ILE A 91 -11.33 0.94 5.96
C ILE A 91 -12.03 -0.39 6.23
N GLN A 92 -11.85 -1.00 7.40
CA GLN A 92 -12.56 -2.24 7.76
C GLN A 92 -14.08 -2.04 7.81
N THR A 93 -14.54 -0.84 8.18
CA THR A 93 -15.98 -0.53 8.30
C THR A 93 -16.59 -0.11 6.97
N HIS A 94 -15.89 0.74 6.21
CA HIS A 94 -16.44 1.45 5.05
C HIS A 94 -15.89 0.94 3.71
N ARG A 95 -14.82 0.14 3.73
CA ARG A 95 -14.17 -0.56 2.61
C ARG A 95 -13.51 0.30 1.53
N THR A 96 -13.95 1.55 1.34
CA THR A 96 -13.41 2.44 0.29
C THR A 96 -13.15 3.85 0.83
N ILE A 97 -12.19 4.56 0.25
CA ILE A 97 -11.93 5.97 0.57
C ILE A 97 -13.19 6.82 0.41
N GLU A 98 -13.96 6.57 -0.65
CA GLU A 98 -15.23 7.23 -0.94
C GLU A 98 -16.18 7.15 0.25
N ASN A 99 -16.40 5.94 0.78
CA ASN A 99 -17.28 5.73 1.92
C ASN A 99 -16.68 6.28 3.22
N VAL A 100 -15.35 6.22 3.39
CA VAL A 100 -14.67 6.85 4.54
C VAL A 100 -14.92 8.35 4.55
N VAL A 101 -14.75 9.04 3.42
CA VAL A 101 -14.95 10.49 3.28
C VAL A 101 -16.38 10.93 3.56
N LEU A 102 -17.37 10.05 3.32
CA LEU A 102 -18.77 10.29 3.67
C LEU A 102 -19.06 10.15 5.18
N ASN A 103 -18.23 9.41 5.92
CA ASN A 103 -18.49 9.03 7.32
C ASN A 103 -17.49 9.63 8.33
N ILE A 104 -16.55 10.48 7.88
CA ILE A 104 -15.62 11.19 8.77
C ILE A 104 -16.15 12.58 9.16
N ASN A 105 -15.73 13.05 10.33
CA ASN A 105 -15.90 14.45 10.71
C ASN A 105 -14.90 15.31 9.92
N ARG A 106 -15.42 16.15 9.01
CA ARG A 106 -14.63 17.04 8.14
C ARG A 106 -14.02 18.24 8.85
N GLU A 107 -14.53 18.61 10.02
CA GLU A 107 -13.93 19.67 10.86
C GLU A 107 -12.60 19.19 11.45
N THR A 108 -12.55 17.94 11.89
CA THR A 108 -11.32 17.33 12.44
C THR A 108 -10.40 16.76 11.38
N HIS A 109 -10.98 16.34 10.24
CA HIS A 109 -10.27 15.70 9.13
C HIS A 109 -10.67 16.36 7.80
N PRO A 110 -10.12 17.55 7.51
CA PRO A 110 -10.45 18.25 6.28
C PRO A 110 -9.98 17.44 5.07
N VAL A 111 -10.91 17.22 4.14
CA VAL A 111 -10.65 16.54 2.87
C VAL A 111 -10.07 17.58 1.90
N PRO A 112 -8.94 17.32 1.23
CA PRO A 112 -8.40 18.25 0.24
C PRO A 112 -9.40 18.46 -0.92
N GLU A 113 -9.61 19.71 -1.34
CA GLU A 113 -10.60 20.04 -2.39
C GLU A 113 -10.30 19.36 -3.73
N SER A 114 -9.01 19.20 -4.07
CA SER A 114 -8.54 18.55 -5.30
C SER A 114 -7.81 17.24 -4.99
N TRP A 115 -8.39 16.40 -4.12
CA TRP A 115 -7.73 15.17 -3.70
C TRP A 115 -7.70 14.10 -4.82
N LYS A 116 -6.51 13.87 -5.39
CA LYS A 116 -6.26 12.94 -6.49
C LYS A 116 -6.07 11.48 -6.06
N TYR A 117 -6.79 11.02 -5.05
CA TYR A 117 -6.63 9.65 -4.54
C TYR A 117 -6.97 8.57 -5.59
N GLN A 118 -7.84 8.87 -6.56
CA GLN A 118 -8.18 7.95 -7.65
C GLN A 118 -7.00 7.74 -8.61
N GLU A 119 -6.28 8.81 -8.95
CA GLU A 119 -5.06 8.73 -9.75
C GLU A 119 -4.00 7.90 -9.01
N ALA A 120 -3.81 8.15 -7.71
CA ALA A 120 -2.90 7.37 -6.86
C ALA A 120 -3.30 5.87 -6.79
N ARG A 121 -4.58 5.57 -6.64
CA ARG A 121 -5.10 4.19 -6.64
C ARG A 121 -4.79 3.48 -7.96
N ASN A 122 -4.93 4.16 -9.09
CA ASN A 122 -4.61 3.59 -10.40
C ASN A 122 -3.11 3.33 -10.55
N VAL A 123 -2.24 4.18 -9.99
CA VAL A 123 -0.79 3.90 -9.98
C VAL A 123 -0.50 2.54 -9.33
N PHE A 124 -1.10 2.26 -8.17
CA PHE A 124 -0.90 0.99 -7.47
C PHE A 124 -1.54 -0.22 -8.18
N LEU A 125 -2.75 -0.07 -8.72
CA LEU A 125 -3.52 -1.19 -9.27
C LEU A 125 -3.25 -1.48 -10.75
N GLU A 126 -2.86 -0.46 -11.52
CA GLU A 126 -2.68 -0.52 -12.98
C GLU A 126 -1.22 -0.32 -13.41
N ALA A 127 -0.26 -0.51 -12.48
CA ALA A 127 1.16 -0.35 -12.76
C ALA A 127 1.58 -1.03 -14.09
N PRO A 128 2.38 -0.34 -14.92
CA PRO A 128 2.56 -0.67 -16.33
C PRO A 128 3.05 -2.11 -16.54
N GLN A 129 2.38 -2.82 -17.43
CA GLN A 129 2.79 -4.15 -17.87
C GLN A 129 4.01 -4.02 -18.78
N THR A 130 5.20 -4.33 -18.26
CA THR A 130 6.37 -4.58 -19.09
C THR A 130 6.56 -6.07 -19.30
N GLN A 131 6.89 -6.46 -20.53
CA GLN A 131 7.27 -7.84 -20.85
C GLN A 131 8.46 -8.25 -19.96
N VAL A 132 8.32 -9.37 -19.28
CA VAL A 132 9.43 -9.99 -18.53
C VAL A 132 10.51 -10.33 -19.57
N PRO A 133 11.76 -9.85 -19.41
CA PRO A 133 12.85 -10.29 -20.27
C PRO A 133 13.01 -11.81 -20.13
N GLU A 134 13.06 -12.52 -21.26
CA GLU A 134 13.35 -13.96 -21.33
C GLU A 134 14.72 -14.31 -20.74
#